data_AF-A0A8C7HD01-F1
#
_entry.id   AF-A0A8C7HD01-F1
#
_cell.length_a   1.000
_cell.length_b   1.000
_cell.length_c   1.000
_cell.angle_alpha   90.00
_cell.angle_beta   90.00
_cell.angle_gamma   90.00
#
_symmetry.space_group_name_H-M   'P 1'
#
loop_
_entity.id
_entity.type
_entity.pdbx_description
1 polymer ?
#
loop_
_entity_poly.entity_id
_entity_poly.type
_entity_poly.pdbx_seq_one_letter_code
_entity_poly.pdbx_strand_id
1 'polypeptide(L)'
;SPTCVINVCLVVYPWTQRYFGNFGNLYNAAAIQGNPMVAAHGKTVLRGLDRAVKNMDDIKATYAELSVLHSEKLRVDPDNFRLLADCLTIVVAARMGADFTADVQRAFQKFLAVVVSSLGRQYH
;
A
#
# COMPACT_ATOMS: atom_id res chain seq x y z
N SER A 1 -2.84 -3.42 -15.59
CA SER A 1 -1.88 -2.39 -16.01
C SER A 1 -0.54 -2.71 -15.38
N PRO A 2 0.59 -2.64 -16.11
CA PRO A 2 1.89 -3.17 -15.70
C PRO A 2 2.52 -2.29 -14.61
N THR A 3 2.02 -2.45 -13.37
CA THR A 3 2.61 -2.21 -12.03
C THR A 3 1.47 -1.94 -11.04
N CYS A 4 0.76 -3.00 -10.65
CA CYS A 4 -0.01 -2.94 -9.41
C CYS A 4 1.00 -2.83 -8.27
N VAL A 5 0.86 -1.81 -7.41
CA VAL A 5 1.73 -1.55 -6.25
C VAL A 5 1.90 -2.79 -5.38
N ILE A 6 0.82 -3.56 -5.20
CA ILE A 6 0.85 -4.79 -4.42
C ILE A 6 1.76 -5.83 -5.07
N ASN A 7 1.80 -5.93 -6.41
CA ASN A 7 2.71 -6.86 -7.08
C ASN A 7 4.17 -6.55 -6.73
N VAL A 8 4.55 -5.27 -6.72
CA VAL A 8 5.91 -4.85 -6.38
C VAL A 8 6.24 -5.23 -4.94
N CYS A 9 5.32 -4.95 -4.00
CA CYS A 9 5.51 -5.29 -2.59
C CYS A 9 5.64 -6.80 -2.37
N LEU A 10 4.78 -7.63 -2.98
CA LEU A 10 4.81 -9.08 -2.83
C LEU A 10 6.05 -9.73 -3.45
N VAL A 11 6.65 -9.11 -4.47
CA VAL A 11 7.87 -9.61 -5.11
C VAL A 11 9.13 -9.17 -4.35
N VAL A 12 9.20 -7.89 -3.95
CA VAL A 12 10.38 -7.31 -3.28
C VAL A 12 10.45 -7.73 -1.81
N TYR A 13 9.29 -7.88 -1.15
CA TYR A 13 9.14 -8.23 0.25
C TYR A 13 8.32 -9.50 0.40
N PRO A 14 8.87 -10.68 0.03
CA PRO A 14 8.10 -11.92 -0.11
C PRO A 14 7.42 -12.40 1.19
N TRP A 15 7.92 -12.01 2.37
CA TRP A 15 7.25 -12.32 3.65
C TRP A 15 5.85 -11.72 3.74
N THR A 16 5.56 -10.64 3.01
CA THR A 16 4.22 -10.02 2.97
C THR A 16 3.18 -10.91 2.31
N GLN A 17 3.58 -11.91 1.52
CA GLN A 17 2.68 -12.89 0.91
C GLN A 17 1.88 -13.69 1.94
N ARG A 18 2.36 -13.83 3.19
CA ARG A 18 1.67 -14.54 4.27
C ARG A 18 0.27 -14.00 4.56
N TYR A 19 0.01 -12.72 4.27
CA TYR A 19 -1.29 -12.07 4.47
C TYR A 19 -2.30 -12.37 3.36
N PHE A 20 -1.86 -12.99 2.28
CA PHE A 20 -2.64 -13.21 1.06
C PHE A 20 -2.82 -14.70 0.73
N GLY A 21 -2.78 -15.59 1.73
CA GLY A 21 -2.90 -17.04 1.53
C GLY A 21 -4.14 -17.48 0.74
N ASN A 22 -5.23 -16.72 0.84
CA ASN A 22 -6.49 -17.00 0.12
C ASN A 22 -6.50 -16.47 -1.34
N PHE A 23 -5.40 -15.86 -1.82
CA PHE A 23 -5.34 -15.31 -3.17
C PHE A 23 -4.86 -16.34 -4.21
N GLY A 24 -4.60 -17.58 -3.80
CA GLY A 24 -4.13 -18.65 -4.70
C GLY A 24 -2.63 -18.59 -4.94
N ASN A 25 -2.19 -18.90 -6.16
CA ASN A 25 -0.77 -19.03 -6.48
C ASN A 25 -0.04 -17.67 -6.47
N LEU A 26 0.94 -17.53 -5.57
CA LEU A 26 1.86 -16.38 -5.45
C LEU A 26 3.34 -16.80 -5.50
N TYR A 27 3.64 -18.02 -5.97
CA TYR A 27 4.97 -18.63 -5.85
C TYR A 27 6.10 -17.86 -6.55
N ASN A 28 5.81 -17.18 -7.65
CA ASN A 28 6.81 -16.42 -8.41
C ASN A 28 6.23 -15.11 -8.96
N ALA A 29 7.10 -14.25 -9.47
CA ALA A 29 6.72 -12.93 -9.96
C ALA A 29 5.66 -12.98 -11.07
N ALA A 30 5.75 -13.92 -12.01
CA ALA A 30 4.77 -14.07 -13.08
C ALA A 30 3.38 -14.46 -12.54
N ALA A 31 3.34 -15.40 -11.58
CA ALA A 31 2.10 -15.81 -10.91
C ALA A 31 1.48 -14.63 -10.15
N ILE A 32 2.27 -13.87 -9.37
CA ILE A 32 1.81 -12.68 -8.66
C ILE A 32 1.26 -11.63 -9.64
N GLN A 33 1.98 -11.36 -10.73
CA GLN A 33 1.60 -10.35 -11.71
C GLN A 33 0.31 -10.69 -12.46
N GLY A 34 0.10 -11.97 -12.77
CA GLY A 34 -1.10 -12.48 -13.41
C GLY A 34 -2.28 -12.73 -12.47
N ASN A 35 -2.10 -12.58 -11.15
CA ASN A 35 -3.11 -12.96 -10.17
C ASN A 35 -4.29 -11.95 -10.12
N PRO A 36 -5.53 -12.36 -10.43
CA PRO A 36 -6.67 -11.46 -10.46
C PRO A 36 -7.07 -10.93 -9.07
N MET A 37 -6.85 -11.71 -8.01
CA MET A 37 -7.13 -11.29 -6.64
C MET A 37 -6.14 -10.22 -6.17
N VAL A 38 -4.87 -10.36 -6.53
CA VAL A 38 -3.86 -9.32 -6.26
C VAL A 38 -4.21 -8.03 -7.01
N ALA A 39 -4.61 -8.14 -8.28
CA ALA A 39 -5.05 -6.98 -9.07
C ALA A 39 -6.30 -6.31 -8.49
N ALA A 40 -7.28 -7.09 -8.03
CA ALA A 40 -8.49 -6.58 -7.38
C ALA A 40 -8.15 -5.86 -6.06
N HIS A 41 -7.30 -6.46 -5.23
CA HIS A 41 -6.91 -5.87 -3.96
C HIS A 41 -6.06 -4.61 -4.13
N GLY A 42 -5.22 -4.54 -5.16
CA GLY A 42 -4.53 -3.31 -5.54
C GLY A 42 -5.48 -2.14 -5.78
N LYS A 43 -6.64 -2.38 -6.41
CA LYS A 43 -7.69 -1.35 -6.55
C LYS A 43 -8.27 -0.94 -5.20
N THR A 44 -8.46 -1.88 -4.26
CA THR A 44 -8.92 -1.58 -2.90
C THR A 44 -7.93 -0.68 -2.17
N VAL A 45 -6.62 -0.94 -2.25
CA VAL A 45 -5.59 -0.09 -1.65
C VAL A 45 -5.60 1.32 -2.26
N LEU A 46 -5.68 1.44 -3.59
CA LEU A 46 -5.74 2.75 -4.25
C LEU A 46 -7.01 3.54 -3.87
N ARG A 47 -8.16 2.87 -3.72
CA ARG A 47 -9.39 3.49 -3.18
C ARG A 47 -9.22 3.94 -1.73
N GLY A 48 -8.46 3.19 -0.93
CA GLY A 48 -8.06 3.61 0.41
C GLY A 48 -7.30 4.93 0.38
N LEU A 49 -6.29 5.05 -0.48
CA LEU A 49 -5.52 6.29 -0.64
C LEU A 49 -6.36 7.47 -1.16
N ASP A 50 -7.25 7.24 -2.12
CA ASP A 50 -8.21 8.25 -2.60
C ASP A 50 -9.06 8.80 -1.44
N ARG A 51 -9.48 7.94 -0.50
CA ARG A 51 -10.17 8.37 0.71
C ARG A 51 -9.31 9.31 1.58
N ALA A 52 -8.01 9.03 1.74
CA ALA A 52 -7.13 9.94 2.48
C ALA A 52 -6.95 11.29 1.76
N VAL A 53 -6.77 11.29 0.43
CA VAL A 53 -6.68 12.53 -0.35
C VAL A 53 -7.94 13.39 -0.21
N LYS A 54 -9.13 12.76 -0.13
CA LYS A 54 -10.40 13.47 0.06
C LYS A 54 -10.63 13.96 1.50
N ASN A 55 -9.84 13.50 2.46
CA ASN A 55 -9.98 13.80 3.89
C ASN A 55 -8.62 14.19 4.50
N MET A 56 -7.82 14.98 3.79
CA MET A 56 -6.43 15.28 4.19
C MET A 56 -6.31 15.90 5.59
N ASP A 57 -7.31 16.69 6.01
CA ASP A 57 -7.30 17.34 7.33
C ASP A 57 -7.58 16.36 8.48
N ASP A 58 -8.15 15.18 8.20
CA ASP A 58 -8.52 14.20 9.21
C ASP A 58 -8.31 12.74 8.76
N ILE A 59 -7.14 12.46 8.16
CA ILE A 59 -6.75 11.10 7.76
C ILE A 59 -6.77 10.14 8.95
N LYS A 60 -6.43 10.64 10.14
CA LYS A 60 -6.36 9.85 11.37
C LYS A 60 -7.71 9.26 11.76
N ALA A 61 -8.76 10.08 11.86
CA ALA A 61 -10.09 9.55 12.16
C ALA A 61 -10.61 8.69 11.00
N THR A 62 -10.38 9.13 9.76
CA THR A 62 -10.79 8.41 8.54
C THR A 62 -10.26 6.97 8.49
N TYR A 63 -9.06 6.72 9.03
CA TYR A 63 -8.40 5.41 9.00
C TYR A 63 -8.49 4.63 10.31
N ALA A 64 -9.21 5.11 11.34
CA ALA A 64 -9.28 4.45 12.64
C ALA A 64 -9.76 2.99 12.53
N GLU A 65 -10.88 2.74 11.87
CA GLU A 65 -11.40 1.38 11.65
C GLU A 65 -10.47 0.52 10.78
N LEU A 66 -9.81 1.14 9.80
CA LEU A 66 -8.87 0.44 8.93
C LEU A 66 -7.61 0.01 9.69
N SER A 67 -7.16 0.84 10.63
CA SER A 67 -6.05 0.52 11.53
C SER A 67 -6.40 -0.65 12.45
N VAL A 68 -7.59 -0.65 13.07
CA VAL A 68 -8.10 -1.77 13.87
C VAL A 68 -8.17 -3.06 13.04
N LEU A 69 -8.72 -2.97 11.82
CA LEU A 69 -8.80 -4.13 10.93
C LEU A 69 -7.41 -4.75 10.66
N HIS A 70 -6.42 -3.93 10.34
CA HIS A 70 -5.07 -4.42 10.04
C HIS A 70 -4.34 -4.94 11.28
N SER A 71 -4.57 -4.33 12.45
CA SER A 71 -4.00 -4.73 13.73
C SER A 71 -4.63 -6.02 14.26
N GLU A 72 -5.93 -6.03 14.54
CA GLU A 72 -6.57 -7.08 15.33
C GLU A 72 -6.96 -8.30 14.49
N LYS A 73 -7.48 -8.06 13.29
CA LYS A 73 -8.01 -9.12 12.42
C LYS A 73 -6.98 -9.66 11.46
N LEU A 74 -6.31 -8.78 10.72
CA LEU A 74 -5.32 -9.19 9.71
C LEU A 74 -3.93 -9.43 10.31
N ARG A 75 -3.66 -8.89 11.51
CA ARG A 75 -2.38 -9.01 12.23
C ARG A 75 -1.18 -8.66 11.34
N VAL A 76 -1.34 -7.61 10.55
CA VAL A 76 -0.29 -7.07 9.68
C VAL A 76 0.72 -6.38 10.56
N ASP A 77 1.99 -6.78 10.50
CA ASP A 77 3.05 -6.08 11.21
C ASP A 77 3.14 -4.64 10.68
N PRO A 78 3.07 -3.62 11.56
CA PRO A 78 2.94 -2.22 11.16
C PRO A 78 4.13 -1.71 10.33
N ASP A 79 5.30 -2.35 10.40
CA ASP A 79 6.44 -1.98 9.56
C ASP A 79 6.18 -2.23 8.07
N ASN A 80 5.28 -3.17 7.73
CA ASN A 80 4.92 -3.42 6.34
C ASN A 80 4.17 -2.25 5.67
N PHE A 81 3.57 -1.34 6.45
CA PHE A 81 2.95 -0.13 5.88
C PHE A 81 4.00 0.78 5.22
N ARG A 82 5.18 0.91 5.84
CA ARG A 82 6.30 1.68 5.28
C ARG A 82 6.81 1.04 3.98
N LEU A 83 6.97 -0.28 3.98
CA LEU A 83 7.39 -1.03 2.79
C LEU A 83 6.44 -0.83 1.61
N LEU A 84 5.12 -0.84 1.87
CA LEU A 84 4.12 -0.57 0.83
C LEU A 84 4.17 0.89 0.35
N ALA A 85 4.40 1.85 1.24
CA ALA A 85 4.58 3.26 0.91
C ALA A 85 5.82 3.51 0.02
N ASP A 86 6.91 2.79 0.26
CA ASP A 86 8.10 2.87 -0.60
C ASP A 86 7.82 2.27 -1.98
N CYS A 87 7.14 1.12 -2.05
CA CYS A 87 6.69 0.54 -3.32
C CYS A 87 5.77 1.48 -4.09
N LEU A 88 4.85 2.17 -3.40
CA LEU A 88 3.99 3.21 -4.00
C LEU A 88 4.82 4.32 -4.63
N THR A 89 5.81 4.83 -3.89
CA THR A 89 6.70 5.89 -4.36
C THR A 89 7.44 5.47 -5.62
N ILE A 90 8.00 4.26 -5.66
CA ILE A 90 8.71 3.72 -6.83
C ILE A 90 7.77 3.58 -8.03
N VAL A 91 6.57 3.02 -7.84
CA VAL A 91 5.60 2.85 -8.93
C VAL A 91 5.14 4.20 -9.47
N VAL A 92 4.80 5.15 -8.60
CA VAL A 92 4.38 6.49 -9.04
C VAL A 92 5.51 7.21 -9.77
N ALA A 93 6.74 7.15 -9.26
CA ALA A 93 7.92 7.69 -9.92
C ALA A 93 8.11 7.10 -11.32
N ALA A 94 8.04 5.77 -11.45
CA ALA A 94 8.18 5.09 -12.73
C ALA A 94 7.07 5.45 -13.73
N ARG A 95 5.85 5.77 -13.24
CA ARG A 95 4.72 6.17 -14.09
C ARG A 95 4.77 7.63 -14.52
N MET A 96 5.23 8.52 -13.65
CA MET A 96 5.34 9.95 -13.93
C MET A 96 6.63 10.29 -14.67
N GLY A 97 7.67 9.46 -14.58
CA GLY A 97 8.96 9.71 -15.24
C GLY A 97 9.56 11.04 -14.79
N ALA A 98 9.86 11.91 -15.75
CA ALA A 98 10.44 13.24 -15.48
C ALA A 98 9.52 14.17 -14.67
N ASP A 99 8.21 13.92 -14.68
CA ASP A 99 7.24 14.74 -13.93
C ASP A 99 7.27 14.43 -12.42
N PHE A 100 7.92 13.35 -11.99
CA PHE A 100 8.15 13.06 -10.57
C PHE A 100 9.33 13.87 -10.03
N THR A 101 9.17 15.18 -10.02
CA THR A 101 10.19 16.12 -9.53
C THR A 101 10.45 15.92 -8.03
N ALA A 102 11.54 16.51 -7.54
CA ALA A 102 11.88 16.47 -6.11
C ALA A 102 10.76 17.04 -5.21
N ASP A 103 10.04 18.06 -5.68
CA ASP A 103 8.91 18.64 -4.95
C ASP A 103 7.69 17.72 -4.93
N VAL A 104 7.38 17.08 -6.06
CA VAL A 104 6.31 16.06 -6.15
C VAL A 104 6.65 14.88 -5.24
N GLN A 105 7.88 14.37 -5.28
CA GLN A 105 8.32 13.29 -4.40
C GLN A 105 8.18 13.68 -2.93
N ARG A 106 8.64 14.88 -2.55
CA ARG A 106 8.55 15.37 -1.17
C ARG A 106 7.11 15.47 -0.70
N ALA A 107 6.22 16.02 -1.52
CA ALA A 107 4.80 16.12 -1.20
C ALA A 107 4.17 14.73 -1.04
N PHE A 108 4.47 13.82 -1.96
CA PHE A 108 3.94 12.45 -1.94
C PHE A 108 4.43 11.66 -0.72
N GLN A 109 5.72 11.73 -0.39
CA GLN A 109 6.28 11.07 0.79
C GLN A 109 5.72 11.64 2.10
N LYS A 110 5.50 12.96 2.20
CA LYS A 110 4.82 13.55 3.36
C LYS A 110 3.40 13.02 3.51
N PHE A 111 2.64 12.96 2.41
CA PHE A 111 1.30 12.38 2.41
C PHE A 111 1.32 10.91 2.87
N LEU A 112 2.20 10.09 2.30
CA LEU A 112 2.33 8.68 2.67
C LEU A 112 2.77 8.48 4.12
N ALA A 113 3.63 9.36 4.66
CA ALA A 113 4.02 9.30 6.07
C ALA A 113 2.82 9.50 7.01
N VAL A 114 1.91 10.41 6.67
CA VAL A 114 0.66 10.62 7.43
C VAL A 114 -0.26 9.41 7.32
N VAL A 115 -0.40 8.84 6.12
CA VAL A 115 -1.16 7.59 5.89
C VAL A 115 -0.63 6.44 6.74
N VAL A 116 0.69 6.19 6.69
CA VAL A 116 1.34 5.13 7.45
C VAL A 116 1.18 5.36 8.95
N SER A 117 1.41 6.57 9.43
CA SER A 117 1.22 6.92 10.85
C SER A 117 -0.22 6.72 11.31
N SER A 118 -1.20 6.95 10.44
CA SER A 118 -2.62 6.78 10.76
C SER A 118 -3.03 5.32 10.78
N LEU A 119 -2.52 4.51 9.84
CA LEU A 119 -2.73 3.05 9.80
C LEU A 119 -2.07 2.32 10.97
N GLY A 120 -0.94 2.81 11.48
CA GLY A 120 -0.27 2.24 12.65
C GLY A 120 -0.86 2.68 14.00
N ARG A 121 -1.91 3.51 14.03
CA ARG A 121 -2.32 4.20 15.26
C ARG A 121 -3.01 3.31 16.29
N GLN A 122 -3.76 2.30 15.84
CA GLN A 122 -4.53 1.37 16.69
C GLN A 122 -3.79 0.04 16.89
N TYR A 123 -2.46 0.08 16.81
CA TYR A 123 -1.59 -1.03 17.17
C TYR A 123 -1.23 -0.93 18.65
N HIS A 124 -1.22 -2.08 19.33
CA HIS A 124 -0.87 -2.21 20.76
C HIS A 124 0.58 -2.63 20.94
#